data_AF-A0A517YDY3-F1
#
_entry.id   AF-A0A517YDY3-F1
#
_cell.length_a   1.000
_cell.length_b   1.000
_cell.length_c   1.000
_cell.angle_alpha   90.00
_cell.angle_beta   90.00
_cell.angle_gamma   90.00
#
_symmetry.space_group_name_H-M   'P 1'
#
loop_
_entity.id
_entity.type
_entity.pdbx_description
1 polymer ?
#
loop_
_entity_poly.entity_id
_entity_poly.type
_entity_poly.pdbx_seq_one_letter_code
_entity_poly.pdbx_strand_id
1 'polypeptide(L)'
;MAIIDKLSFESRSRGGCSNSHYVLCQTTCCDAYCLQDEELSNLYFDPTDPPRKISLLGVDQQAIDCPRCMAKEWDYTIVDQLAEIPKAWGWAAAKG
;
A
#
# COMPACT_ATOMS: atom_id res chain seq x y z
N MET A 1 -17.06 -0.25 -2.01
CA MET A 1 -16.50 1.10 -1.92
C MET A 1 -15.02 0.95 -1.63
N ALA A 2 -14.14 1.65 -2.35
CA ALA A 2 -12.70 1.61 -2.03
C ALA A 2 -12.49 2.28 -0.66
N ILE A 3 -11.71 1.64 0.21
CA ILE A 3 -11.37 2.19 1.53
C ILE A 3 -10.31 3.31 1.45
N ILE A 4 -9.57 3.37 0.35
CA ILE A 4 -8.61 4.44 0.04
C ILE A 4 -9.22 5.34 -1.03
N ASP A 5 -9.24 6.65 -0.76
CA ASP A 5 -9.57 7.66 -1.74
C ASP A 5 -8.38 7.92 -2.66
N LYS A 6 -8.57 7.62 -3.95
CA LYS A 6 -7.57 7.81 -4.99
C LYS A 6 -7.00 9.23 -5.00
N LEU A 7 -7.87 10.25 -5.01
CA LEU A 7 -7.43 11.63 -5.16
C LEU A 7 -6.61 12.09 -3.95
N SER A 8 -7.05 11.74 -2.75
CA SER A 8 -6.34 12.03 -1.50
C SER A 8 -4.98 11.36 -1.48
N PHE A 9 -4.90 10.08 -1.89
CA PHE A 9 -3.62 9.36 -1.97
C PHE A 9 -2.66 10.00 -2.98
N GLU A 10 -3.10 10.16 -4.23
CA GLU A 10 -2.29 10.66 -5.35
C GLU A 10 -1.81 12.10 -5.13
N SER A 11 -2.60 12.92 -4.43
CA SER A 11 -2.20 14.28 -4.05
C SER A 11 -0.89 14.34 -3.23
N ARG A 12 -0.57 13.27 -2.49
CA ARG A 12 0.65 13.18 -1.66
C ARG A 12 1.69 12.24 -2.22
N SER A 13 1.29 11.09 -2.76
CA SER A 13 2.23 10.11 -3.30
C SER A 13 2.88 10.56 -4.60
N ARG A 14 2.22 11.48 -5.35
CA ARG A 14 2.65 11.90 -6.69
C ARG A 14 2.88 10.71 -7.63
N GLY A 15 2.22 9.58 -7.35
CA GLY A 15 2.28 8.34 -8.09
C GLY A 15 0.88 7.89 -8.46
N GLY A 16 0.79 6.87 -9.32
CA GLY A 16 -0.47 6.37 -9.86
C GLY A 16 -0.66 6.68 -11.34
N CYS A 17 -1.77 6.20 -11.88
CA CYS A 17 -2.23 6.45 -13.23
C CYS A 17 -3.76 6.65 -13.25
N SER A 18 -4.34 6.93 -14.41
CA SER A 18 -5.79 7.13 -14.58
C SER A 18 -6.64 5.95 -14.08
N ASN A 19 -6.08 4.73 -14.07
CA ASN A 19 -6.77 3.51 -13.67
C ASN A 19 -6.31 2.94 -12.32
N SER A 20 -5.39 3.61 -11.61
CA SER A 20 -4.92 3.13 -10.30
C SER A 20 -6.07 2.89 -9.34
N HIS A 21 -6.02 1.71 -8.72
CA HIS A 21 -6.90 1.27 -7.64
C HIS A 21 -6.03 0.92 -6.44
N TYR A 22 -6.31 1.58 -5.31
CA TYR A 22 -5.51 1.43 -4.10
C TYR A 22 -6.25 0.58 -3.07
N VAL A 23 -5.58 -0.47 -2.62
CA VAL A 23 -6.06 -1.34 -1.55
C VAL A 23 -5.13 -1.24 -0.35
N LEU A 24 -5.71 -1.29 0.86
CA LEU A 24 -4.93 -1.42 2.08
C LEU A 24 -4.49 -2.87 2.22
N CYS A 25 -3.23 -3.06 2.55
CA CYS A 25 -2.63 -4.36 2.78
C CYS A 25 -1.96 -4.39 4.15
N GLN A 26 -1.89 -5.56 4.75
CA GLN A 26 -1.11 -5.80 5.97
C GLN A 26 -0.09 -6.90 5.71
N THR A 27 1.18 -6.65 6.02
CA THR A 27 2.25 -7.64 5.85
C THR A 27 2.14 -8.75 6.89
N THR A 28 2.35 -9.99 6.48
CA THR A 28 2.26 -11.16 7.38
C THR A 28 3.46 -11.32 8.32
N CYS A 29 4.59 -10.70 7.99
CA CYS A 29 5.84 -10.86 8.73
C CYS A 29 6.03 -9.84 9.88
N CYS A 30 5.40 -8.67 9.80
CA CYS A 30 5.56 -7.61 10.79
C CYS A 30 4.28 -6.79 11.03
N ASP A 31 3.14 -7.27 10.52
CA ASP A 31 1.82 -6.65 10.68
C ASP A 31 1.76 -5.19 10.25
N ALA A 32 2.68 -4.78 9.37
CA ALA A 32 2.79 -3.40 8.91
C ALA A 32 1.80 -3.15 7.79
N TYR A 33 1.15 -1.99 7.84
CA TYR A 33 0.18 -1.60 6.84
C TYR A 33 0.82 -0.86 5.67
N CYS A 34 0.48 -1.27 4.46
CA CYS A 34 0.95 -0.74 3.19
C CYS A 34 -0.25 -0.47 2.27
N LEU A 35 -0.05 0.29 1.21
CA LEU A 35 -1.03 0.46 0.13
C LEU A 35 -0.50 -0.18 -1.15
N GLN A 36 -1.29 -1.05 -1.77
CA GLN A 36 -0.98 -1.60 -3.08
C GLN A 36 -1.76 -0.83 -4.15
N ASP A 37 -1.06 -0.35 -5.17
CA ASP A 37 -1.66 0.03 -6.46
C ASP A 37 -1.73 -1.22 -7.32
N GLU A 38 -2.94 -1.78 -7.47
CA GLU A 38 -3.15 -3.02 -8.20
C GLU A 38 -2.80 -2.90 -9.70
N GLU A 39 -3.07 -1.73 -10.28
CA GLU A 39 -2.86 -1.46 -11.71
C GLU A 39 -1.36 -1.40 -12.05
N LEU A 40 -0.57 -0.72 -11.22
CA LEU A 40 0.86 -0.58 -11.44
C LEU A 40 1.70 -1.63 -10.71
N SER A 41 1.06 -2.51 -9.95
CA SER A 41 1.68 -3.43 -8.98
C SER A 41 2.75 -2.74 -8.12
N ASN A 42 2.46 -1.52 -7.64
CA ASN A 42 3.35 -0.81 -6.73
C ASN A 42 2.90 -0.98 -5.29
N LEU A 43 3.85 -1.20 -4.36
CA LEU A 43 3.57 -1.23 -2.93
C LEU A 43 4.18 -0.01 -2.25
N TYR A 44 3.32 0.81 -1.66
CA TYR A 44 3.65 1.98 -0.87
C TYR A 44 3.64 1.60 0.61
N PHE A 45 4.78 1.69 1.27
CA PHE A 45 4.97 1.12 2.61
C PHE A 45 5.29 2.17 3.68
N ASP A 46 5.44 3.43 3.29
CA ASP A 46 5.72 4.52 4.21
C ASP A 46 4.64 5.60 4.15
N PRO A 47 3.74 5.69 5.15
CA PRO A 47 2.72 6.73 5.20
C PRO A 47 3.29 8.14 5.42
N THR A 48 4.53 8.26 5.88
CA THR A 48 5.22 9.54 6.13
C THR A 48 6.03 10.02 4.93
N ASP A 49 6.37 9.10 4.02
CA ASP A 49 7.01 9.38 2.73
C ASP A 49 6.21 8.72 1.58
N PRO A 50 5.01 9.23 1.24
CA PRO A 50 4.10 8.58 0.29
C PRO A 50 4.65 8.34 -1.13
N PRO A 51 5.63 9.11 -1.66
CA PRO A 51 6.29 8.77 -2.92
C PRO A 51 7.11 7.48 -2.88
N ARG A 52 7.54 7.04 -1.69
CA ARG A 52 8.39 5.87 -1.51
C ARG A 52 7.60 4.58 -1.72
N LYS A 53 8.07 3.76 -2.65
CA LYS A 53 7.43 2.50 -3.06
C LYS A 53 8.41 1.49 -3.60
N ILE A 54 7.97 0.25 -3.68
CA ILE A 54 8.61 -0.82 -4.44
C ILE A 54 7.71 -1.24 -5.60
N SER A 55 8.32 -1.64 -6.71
CA SER A 55 7.61 -2.28 -7.83
C SER A 55 7.56 -3.77 -7.57
N LEU A 56 6.36 -4.35 -7.65
CA LEU A 56 6.12 -5.79 -7.63
C LEU A 56 6.13 -6.39 -9.06
N LEU A 57 6.13 -5.54 -10.10
CA LEU A 57 6.26 -5.99 -11.49
C LEU A 57 7.66 -6.56 -11.77
N GLY A 58 7.69 -7.72 -12.43
CA GLY A 58 8.91 -8.29 -13.03
C GLY A 58 9.95 -8.82 -12.05
N VAL A 59 9.63 -8.86 -10.75
CA VAL A 59 10.47 -9.45 -9.71
C VAL A 59 9.69 -10.61 -9.10
N ASP A 60 10.34 -11.76 -8.93
CA ASP A 60 9.78 -12.84 -8.13
C ASP A 60 9.54 -12.26 -6.73
N GLN A 61 8.30 -12.24 -6.22
CA GLN A 61 7.99 -11.61 -4.93
C GLN A 61 8.88 -12.15 -3.79
N GLN A 62 9.37 -13.39 -3.93
CA GLN A 62 10.30 -14.05 -3.01
C GLN A 62 11.73 -13.47 -3.03
N ALA A 63 12.09 -12.65 -4.02
CA ALA A 63 13.41 -12.03 -4.15
C ALA A 63 13.48 -10.62 -3.56
N ILE A 64 12.35 -10.06 -3.12
CA ILE A 64 12.30 -8.75 -2.46
C ILE A 64 12.19 -9.00 -0.96
N ASP A 65 13.08 -8.41 -0.17
CA ASP A 65 12.94 -8.41 1.29
C ASP A 65 11.80 -7.46 1.70
N CYS A 66 11.10 -7.76 2.79
CA CYS A 66 10.01 -6.92 3.28
C CYS A 66 10.51 -5.47 3.44
N PRO A 67 9.86 -4.47 2.81
CA PRO A 67 10.35 -3.09 2.82
C PRO A 67 10.26 -2.41 4.20
N ARG A 68 9.67 -3.09 5.19
CA ARG A 68 9.50 -2.61 6.57
C ARG A 68 10.46 -3.26 7.55
N CYS A 69 10.53 -4.59 7.58
CA CYS A 69 11.32 -5.33 8.56
C CYS A 69 12.48 -6.13 7.95
N MET A 70 12.66 -6.11 6.62
CA MET A 70 13.69 -6.84 5.87
C MET A 70 13.58 -8.38 5.97
N ALA A 71 12.41 -8.92 6.33
CA ALA A 71 12.16 -10.35 6.28
C ALA A 71 12.23 -10.87 4.83
N LYS A 72 12.94 -11.97 4.62
CA LYS A 72 13.09 -12.60 3.30
C LYS A 72 11.83 -13.30 2.83
N GLU A 73 11.15 -13.96 3.78
CA GLU A 73 9.86 -14.60 3.55
C GLU A 73 8.79 -13.68 4.13
N TRP A 74 8.03 -13.06 3.24
CA TRP A 74 6.90 -12.23 3.62
C TRP A 74 5.85 -12.25 2.51
N ASP A 75 4.62 -11.98 2.93
CA ASP A 75 3.48 -11.79 2.07
C ASP A 75 2.64 -10.64 2.66
N TYR A 76 1.50 -10.34 2.06
CA TYR A 76 0.52 -9.41 2.61
C TYR A 76 -0.90 -9.85 2.31
N THR A 77 -1.82 -9.49 3.20
CA THR A 77 -3.25 -9.73 3.02
C THR A 77 -3.96 -8.42 2.76
N ILE A 78 -4.95 -8.43 1.87
CA ILE A 78 -5.82 -7.27 1.63
C ILE A 78 -6.71 -7.07 2.85
N VAL A 79 -6.80 -5.82 3.30
CA VAL A 79 -7.68 -5.37 4.38
C VAL A 79 -8.84 -4.62 3.74
N ASP A 80 -10.07 -5.05 3.99
CA ASP A 80 -11.28 -4.52 3.34
C ASP A 80 -12.16 -3.67 4.27
N GLN A 81 -11.80 -3.54 5.54
CA GLN A 81 -12.58 -2.80 6.54
C GLN A 81 -12.04 -1.39 6.78
N LEU A 82 -12.90 -0.37 6.60
CA LEU A 82 -12.54 1.03 6.87
C LEU A 82 -12.11 1.27 8.33
N ALA A 83 -12.67 0.51 9.27
CA ALA A 83 -12.33 0.59 10.69
C ALA A 83 -10.88 0.17 11.01
N GLU A 84 -10.24 -0.57 10.10
CA GLU A 84 -8.88 -1.07 10.25
C GLU A 84 -7.84 -0.14 9.61
N ILE A 85 -8.24 0.99 9.01
CA ILE A 85 -7.29 1.96 8.47
C ILE A 85 -6.44 2.52 9.61
N PRO A 86 -5.11 2.33 9.60
CA PRO A 86 -4.24 2.90 10.61
C PRO A 86 -4.29 4.42 10.56
N LYS A 87 -4.21 5.07 11.72
CA LYS A 87 -4.15 6.55 11.80
C LYS A 87 -3.12 7.16 10.86
N ALA A 88 -1.99 6.48 10.64
CA ALA A 88 -0.93 6.92 9.74
C ALA A 88 -1.38 7.01 8.27
N TRP A 89 -2.29 6.14 7.83
CA TRP A 89 -2.89 6.15 6.49
C TRP A 89 -4.25 6.85 6.43
N GLY A 90 -4.78 7.31 7.57
CA GLY A 90 -6.12 7.92 7.66
C GLY A 90 -6.31 9.16 6.81
N TRP A 91 -5.24 9.83 6.38
CA TRP A 91 -5.32 10.94 5.42
C TRP A 91 -5.67 10.51 3.99
N ALA A 92 -5.46 9.23 3.65
CA ALA A 92 -5.80 8.64 2.36
C ALA A 92 -7.13 7.88 2.41
N ALA A 93 -7.77 7.77 3.58
CA ALA A 93 -9.03 7.05 3.74
C ALA A 93 -10.16 7.69 2.91
N ALA A 94 -11.04 6.85 2.36
CA ALA A 94 -12.29 7.31 1.78
C ALA A 94 -13.11 8.04 2.85
N LYS A 95 -13.52 9.27 2.53
CA LYS A 95 -14.46 10.01 3.37
C LYS A 95 -15.86 9.49 3.06
N GLY A 96 -16.49 8.87 4.05
CA GLY A 96 -17.91 8.50 4.00
C GLY A 96 -18.81 9.72 3.91
#